data_AF-A0A0K2V8D9-F1
#
_entry.id   AF-A0A0K2V8D9-F1
#
_cell.length_a   1.000
_cell.length_b   1.000
_cell.length_c   1.000
_cell.angle_alpha   90.00
_cell.angle_beta   90.00
_cell.angle_gamma   90.00
#
_symmetry.space_group_name_H-M   'P 1'
#
loop_
_entity.id
_entity.type
_entity.pdbx_description
1 polymer ?
#
loop_
_entity_poly.entity_id
_entity_poly.type
_entity_poly.pdbx_seq_one_letter_code
_entity_poly.pdbx_strand_id
1 'polypeptide(L)'
;FFTIEYSIRLICCPVKLRFVLEPMNLVDLFAILPFYLSLFLRSLEDIQIIGKAGKIIRLVRVMRILRVFKLVRHFAGLQSLIHTMKQAYKELGLLLLLIGVAVLTVACLIYFTERE
;
A
#
# COMPACT_ATOMS: atom_id res chain seq x y z
N PHE A 1 14.65 -8.88 15.58
CA PHE A 1 14.18 -7.73 16.35
C PHE A 1 12.84 -7.19 15.84
N PHE A 2 12.76 -6.61 14.64
CA PHE A 2 11.52 -6.02 14.10
C PHE A 2 10.32 -6.99 14.02
N THR A 3 10.58 -8.25 13.70
CA THR A 3 9.55 -9.30 13.58
C THR A 3 9.06 -9.81 14.92
N ILE A 4 9.94 -9.91 15.92
CA ILE A 4 9.56 -10.29 17.29
C ILE A 4 8.71 -9.18 17.90
N GLU A 5 9.07 -7.92 17.70
CA GLU A 5 8.30 -6.77 18.18
C GLU A 5 6.92 -6.67 17.50
N TYR A 6 6.85 -6.92 16.19
CA TYR A 6 5.58 -7.00 15.46
C TYR A 6 4.71 -8.17 15.93
N SER A 7 5.31 -9.36 16.13
CA SER A 7 4.61 -10.55 16.63
C SER A 7 4.06 -10.36 18.05
N ILE A 8 4.83 -9.73 18.95
CA ILE A 8 4.39 -9.45 20.33
C ILE A 8 3.21 -8.47 20.33
N ARG A 9 3.28 -7.39 19.53
CA ARG A 9 2.17 -6.44 19.37
C ARG A 9 0.92 -7.09 18.75
N LEU A 10 1.10 -8.01 17.80
CA LEU A 10 0.02 -8.77 17.17
C LEU A 10 -0.67 -9.75 18.14
N ILE A 11 0.10 -10.39 19.03
CA ILE A 11 -0.41 -11.37 20.00
C ILE A 11 -1.14 -10.69 21.17
N CYS A 12 -0.69 -9.49 21.59
CA CYS A 12 -1.33 -8.73 22.66
C CYS A 12 -2.62 -7.99 22.25
N CYS A 13 -2.97 -7.89 20.97
CA CYS A 13 -4.19 -7.21 20.52
C CYS A 13 -5.40 -8.18 20.44
N PRO A 14 -6.57 -7.81 21.00
CA PRO A 14 -7.76 -8.68 21.04
C PRO A 14 -8.44 -8.88 19.67
N VAL A 15 -8.21 -7.99 18.69
CA VAL A 15 -8.79 -8.05 17.34
C VAL A 15 -7.73 -7.86 16.26
N LYS A 16 -7.16 -8.98 15.80
CA LYS A 16 -6.01 -9.04 14.89
C LYS A 16 -6.22 -8.30 13.56
N LEU A 17 -7.42 -8.38 12.98
CA LEU A 17 -7.72 -7.76 11.68
C LEU A 17 -7.78 -6.22 11.75
N ARG A 18 -8.27 -5.64 12.85
CA ARG A 18 -8.40 -4.19 13.01
C ARG A 18 -7.03 -3.53 13.23
N PHE A 19 -6.13 -4.24 13.90
CA PHE A 19 -4.75 -3.81 14.13
C PHE A 19 -3.90 -3.89 12.85
N VAL A 20 -4.09 -4.92 12.02
CA VAL A 20 -3.36 -5.05 10.74
C VAL A 20 -3.84 -4.04 9.69
N LEU A 21 -5.11 -3.63 9.73
CA LEU A 21 -5.66 -2.62 8.82
C LEU A 21 -5.21 -1.19 9.14
N GLU A 22 -4.54 -0.97 10.27
CA GLU A 22 -4.06 0.35 10.64
C GLU A 22 -2.87 0.72 9.73
N PRO A 23 -2.90 1.89 9.07
CA PRO A 23 -1.98 2.20 7.96
C PRO A 23 -0.50 2.13 8.35
N MET A 24 -0.15 2.44 9.61
CA MET A 24 1.23 2.28 10.10
C MET A 24 1.64 0.81 10.23
N ASN A 25 0.74 -0.07 10.70
CA ASN A 25 1.02 -1.50 10.80
C ASN A 25 1.02 -2.20 9.43
N LEU A 26 0.18 -1.73 8.49
CA LEU A 26 0.16 -2.25 7.13
C LEU A 26 1.51 -2.01 6.44
N VAL A 27 2.10 -0.82 6.62
CA VAL A 27 3.44 -0.48 6.12
C VAL A 27 4.52 -1.36 6.77
N ASP A 28 4.44 -1.59 8.08
CA ASP A 28 5.36 -2.49 8.79
C ASP A 28 5.26 -3.93 8.28
N LEU A 29 4.04 -4.42 7.99
CA LEU A 29 3.80 -5.73 7.40
C LEU A 29 4.40 -5.84 5.98
N PHE A 30 4.14 -4.85 5.11
CA PHE A 30 4.67 -4.83 3.75
C PHE A 30 6.20 -4.77 3.71
N ALA A 31 6.84 -4.14 4.71
CA ALA A 31 8.30 -4.07 4.79
C ALA A 31 8.96 -5.43 5.10
N ILE A 32 8.33 -6.28 5.91
CA ILE A 32 8.87 -7.60 6.30
C ILE A 32 8.46 -8.72 5.33
N LEU A 33 7.34 -8.56 4.62
CA LEU A 33 6.74 -9.55 3.73
C LEU A 33 7.71 -10.10 2.66
N PRO A 34 8.46 -9.28 1.88
CA PRO A 34 9.38 -9.80 0.87
C PRO A 34 10.55 -10.61 1.45
N PHE A 35 10.93 -10.39 2.72
CA PHE A 35 11.96 -11.19 3.39
C PHE A 35 11.45 -12.60 3.71
N TYR A 36 10.28 -12.70 4.34
CA TYR A 36 9.65 -14.00 4.65
C TYR A 36 9.32 -14.80 3.40
N LEU A 37 8.79 -14.13 2.37
CA LEU A 37 8.49 -14.77 1.10
C LEU A 37 9.76 -15.34 0.46
N SER A 38 10.87 -14.60 0.47
CA SER A 38 12.14 -15.08 -0.06
C SER A 38 12.72 -16.27 0.71
N LEU A 39 12.49 -16.35 2.03
CA LEU A 39 12.91 -17.49 2.86
C LEU A 39 12.05 -18.73 2.56
N PHE A 40 10.74 -18.54 2.47
CA PHE A 40 9.78 -19.60 2.16
C PHE A 40 10.04 -20.18 0.78
N LEU A 41 10.29 -19.34 -0.23
CA LEU A 41 10.62 -19.83 -1.57
C LEU A 41 11.93 -20.62 -1.61
N ARG A 42 12.98 -20.20 -0.88
CA ARG A 42 14.23 -20.97 -0.79
C ARG A 42 14.00 -22.35 -0.18
N SER A 43 13.13 -22.46 0.83
CA SER A 43 12.78 -23.74 1.43
C SER A 43 11.95 -24.64 0.50
N LEU A 44 11.17 -24.06 -0.42
CA LEU A 44 10.40 -24.81 -1.41
C LEU A 44 11.21 -25.15 -2.67
N GLU A 45 12.30 -24.43 -2.94
CA GLU A 45 13.21 -24.72 -4.06
C GLU A 45 13.98 -26.04 -3.82
N ASP A 46 14.25 -26.36 -2.54
CA ASP A 46 14.81 -27.64 -2.08
C ASP A 46 13.86 -28.83 -2.32
N ILE A 47 12.54 -28.57 -2.32
CA ILE A 47 11.51 -29.56 -2.63
C ILE A 47 11.19 -29.40 -4.11
N GLN A 48 11.86 -30.13 -5.01
CA GLN A 48 11.81 -30.09 -6.49
C GLN A 48 10.42 -29.85 -7.18
N ILE A 49 9.77 -28.70 -6.97
CA ILE A 49 8.50 -28.30 -7.59
C ILE A 49 8.83 -27.23 -8.63
N ILE A 50 9.56 -27.64 -9.67
CA ILE A 50 10.27 -26.76 -10.61
C ILE A 50 9.35 -26.12 -11.68
N GLY A 51 8.06 -26.47 -11.76
CA GLY A 51 7.17 -25.90 -12.80
C GLY A 51 6.55 -24.52 -12.50
N LYS A 52 6.26 -24.21 -11.22
CA LYS A 52 5.55 -22.98 -10.81
C LYS A 52 6.41 -21.99 -10.01
N ALA A 53 7.55 -22.45 -9.48
CA ALA A 53 8.45 -21.63 -8.67
C ALA A 53 8.99 -20.40 -9.42
N GLY A 54 9.29 -20.52 -10.73
CA GLY A 54 9.81 -19.41 -11.53
C GLY A 54 8.90 -18.18 -11.58
N LYS A 55 7.57 -18.37 -11.64
CA LYS A 55 6.60 -17.26 -11.59
C LYS A 55 6.59 -16.59 -10.22
N ILE A 56 6.64 -17.37 -9.14
CA ILE A 56 6.61 -16.85 -7.76
C ILE A 56 7.92 -16.12 -7.44
N ILE A 57 9.08 -16.64 -7.88
CA ILE A 57 10.38 -15.96 -7.73
C ILE A 57 10.36 -14.60 -8.41
N ARG A 58 9.77 -14.49 -9.61
CA ARG A 58 9.62 -13.22 -10.34
C ARG A 58 8.75 -12.22 -9.57
N LEU A 59 7.61 -12.67 -9.04
CA LEU A 59 6.74 -11.84 -8.20
C LEU A 59 7.42 -11.38 -6.91
N VAL A 60 8.17 -12.27 -6.23
CA VAL A 60 8.96 -11.92 -5.04
C VAL A 60 10.00 -10.85 -5.36
N ARG A 61 10.62 -10.92 -6.54
CA ARG A 61 11.60 -9.93 -7.01
C ARG A 61 10.95 -8.56 -7.19
N VAL A 62 9.76 -8.49 -7.77
CA VAL A 62 8.95 -7.25 -7.92
C VAL A 62 8.49 -6.74 -6.55
N MET A 63 8.05 -7.62 -5.65
CA MET A 63 7.62 -7.28 -4.28
C MET A 63 8.72 -6.61 -3.44
N ARG A 64 10.00 -6.74 -3.79
CA ARG A 64 11.09 -6.00 -3.12
C ARG A 64 10.98 -4.50 -3.32
N ILE A 65 10.32 -4.02 -4.38
CA ILE A 65 10.01 -2.59 -4.58
C ILE A 65 9.18 -2.07 -3.40
N LEU A 66 8.35 -2.91 -2.77
CA LEU A 66 7.58 -2.53 -1.58
C LEU A 66 8.46 -2.15 -0.38
N ARG A 67 9.75 -2.52 -0.38
CA ARG A 67 10.68 -2.02 0.65
C ARG A 67 10.91 -0.51 0.55
N VAL A 68 10.60 0.14 -0.58
CA VAL A 68 10.61 1.61 -0.69
C VAL A 68 9.61 2.24 0.29
N PHE A 69 8.52 1.55 0.63
CA PHE A 69 7.59 2.01 1.66
C PHE A 69 8.24 2.06 3.06
N LYS A 70 9.38 1.39 3.28
CA LYS A 70 10.16 1.57 4.51
C LYS A 70 10.70 3.00 4.65
N LEU A 71 10.95 3.72 3.54
CA LEU A 71 11.29 5.15 3.59
C LEU A 71 10.17 5.96 4.25
N VAL A 72 8.90 5.60 4.07
CA VAL A 72 7.76 6.30 4.69
C VAL A 72 7.90 6.37 6.21
N ARG A 73 8.50 5.36 6.85
CA ARG A 73 8.73 5.35 8.30
C ARG A 73 9.97 6.15 8.72
N HIS A 74 11.00 6.20 7.89
CA HIS A 74 12.24 6.89 8.19
C HIS A 74 12.21 8.39 7.83
N PHE A 75 11.34 8.79 6.90
CA PHE A 75 11.16 10.17 6.48
C PHE A 75 9.96 10.80 7.20
N ALA A 76 10.24 11.56 8.27
CA ALA A 76 9.23 12.31 9.02
C ALA A 76 8.39 13.25 8.14
N GLY A 77 8.97 13.80 7.06
CA GLY A 77 8.24 14.64 6.10
C GLY A 77 7.09 13.90 5.39
N LEU A 78 7.29 12.62 5.03
CA LEU A 78 6.25 11.82 4.38
C LEU A 78 5.15 11.40 5.36
N GLN A 79 5.50 11.15 6.62
CA GLN A 79 4.51 10.91 7.68
C GLN A 79 3.64 12.15 7.95
N SER A 80 4.26 13.33 8.01
CA SER A 80 3.55 14.61 8.17
C SER A 80 2.59 14.86 7.01
N LEU A 81 3.05 14.63 5.77
CA LEU A 81 2.20 14.73 4.59
C LEU A 81 0.97 13.81 4.68
N ILE A 82 1.17 12.54 5.06
CA ILE A 82 0.07 11.57 5.20
C ILE A 82 -0.90 12.00 6.30
N HIS A 83 -0.39 12.53 7.41
CA HIS A 83 -1.23 13.02 8.51
C HIS A 83 -2.08 14.21 8.08
N THR A 84 -1.47 15.19 7.43
CA THR A 84 -2.15 16.37 6.88
C THR A 84 -3.17 15.97 5.82
N MET A 85 -2.83 15.05 4.91
CA MET A 85 -3.76 14.49 3.92
C MET A 85 -4.95 13.79 4.57
N LYS A 86 -4.72 13.02 5.63
CA LYS A 86 -5.79 12.33 6.36
C LYS A 86 -6.72 13.31 7.06
N GLN A 87 -6.20 14.43 7.57
CA GLN A 87 -7.00 15.47 8.19
C GLN A 87 -7.77 16.30 7.15
N ALA A 88 -7.14 16.59 6.01
CA ALA A 88 -7.72 17.38 4.93
C ALA A 88 -8.54 16.54 3.93
N TYR A 89 -8.65 15.21 4.08
CA TYR A 89 -9.21 14.33 3.06
C TYR A 89 -10.65 14.70 2.69
N LYS A 90 -11.45 15.12 3.68
CA LYS A 90 -12.85 15.48 3.50
C LYS A 90 -13.00 16.79 2.71
N GLU A 91 -12.18 17.78 3.06
CA GLU A 91 -12.12 19.08 2.38
C GLU A 91 -11.60 18.93 0.94
N LEU A 92 -10.51 18.17 0.75
CA LEU A 92 -9.94 17.88 -0.57
C LEU A 92 -10.91 17.10 -1.46
N GLY A 93 -11.63 16.14 -0.89
CA GLY A 93 -12.63 15.36 -1.61
C GLY A 93 -13.77 16.23 -2.14
N LEU A 94 -14.26 17.17 -1.31
CA LEU A 94 -15.31 18.12 -1.73
C LEU A 94 -14.81 19.05 -2.84
N LEU A 95 -13.59 19.57 -2.70
CA LEU A 95 -12.97 20.43 -3.71
C LEU A 95 -12.82 19.71 -5.06
N LEU A 96 -12.31 18.47 -5.04
CA LEU A 96 -12.16 17.65 -6.25
C LEU A 96 -13.51 17.36 -6.92
N LEU A 97 -14.56 17.11 -6.13
CA LEU A 97 -15.91 16.91 -6.65
C LEU A 97 -16.44 18.18 -7.33
N LEU A 98 -16.27 19.34 -6.70
CA LEU A 98 -16.68 20.62 -7.28
C LEU A 98 -15.98 20.90 -8.61
N ILE A 99 -14.66 20.70 -8.66
CA ILE A 99 -13.87 20.85 -9.88
C ILE A 99 -14.34 19.85 -10.94
N GLY A 100 -14.58 18.59 -10.56
CA GLY A 100 -15.09 17.56 -11.46
C GLY A 100 -16.44 17.94 -12.09
N VAL A 101 -17.39 18.44 -11.29
CA VAL A 101 -18.68 18.93 -11.80
C VAL A 101 -18.48 20.10 -12.75
N ALA A 102 -17.64 21.08 -12.39
CA ALA A 102 -17.38 22.23 -13.27
C ALA A 102 -16.79 21.80 -14.61
N VAL A 103 -15.77 20.93 -14.60
CA VAL A 103 -15.14 20.39 -15.81
C VAL A 103 -16.15 19.62 -16.67
N LEU A 104 -16.96 18.74 -16.07
CA LEU A 104 -17.97 17.98 -16.79
C LEU A 104 -19.03 18.89 -17.43
N THR A 105 -19.47 19.92 -16.71
CA THR A 105 -20.48 20.85 -17.22
C THR A 105 -19.95 21.63 -18.43
N VAL A 106 -18.73 22.14 -18.33
CA VAL A 106 -18.07 22.85 -19.44
C VAL A 106 -17.79 21.91 -20.62
N ALA A 107 -17.35 20.68 -20.35
CA ALA A 107 -17.12 19.68 -21.39
C ALA A 107 -18.42 19.32 -22.13
N CYS A 108 -19.54 19.16 -21.41
CA CYS A 108 -20.85 18.94 -22.02
C CYS A 108 -21.28 20.13 -22.88
N LEU A 109 -21.12 21.36 -22.39
CA LEU A 109 -21.46 22.56 -23.15
C LEU A 109 -20.68 22.64 -24.46
N ILE A 110 -19.35 22.48 -24.39
CA ILE A 110 -18.49 22.48 -25.59
C ILE A 110 -18.91 21.38 -26.57
N TYR A 111 -19.17 20.17 -26.07
CA TYR A 111 -19.61 19.05 -26.91
C TYR A 111 -20.93 19.33 -27.63
N PHE A 112 -21.89 19.98 -26.97
CA PHE A 112 -23.15 20.37 -27.60
C PHE A 112 -22.92 21.48 -28.64
N THR A 113 -22.09 22.48 -28.34
CA THR A 113 -21.76 23.55 -29.29
C THR A 113 -20.99 23.06 -30.51
N GLU A 114 -20.13 22.05 -30.37
CA GLU A 114 -19.36 21.49 -31.48
C GLU A 114 -20.19 20.54 -32.36
N ARG A 115 -21.29 20.01 -31.82
CA ARG A 115 -22.19 19.11 -32.55
C ARG A 115 -23.30 19.82 -33.32
N GLU A 116 -23.58 21.08 -33.02
CA GLU A 116 -24.39 21.96 -33.86
C GLU A 116 -23.54 22.64 -34.94
#